data_AF-A0A397ZRN3-F1
#
_entry.id   AF-A0A397ZRN3-F1
#
_cell.length_a   1.000
_cell.length_b   1.000
_cell.length_c   1.000
_cell.angle_alpha   90.00
_cell.angle_beta   90.00
_cell.angle_gamma   90.00
#
_symmetry.space_group_name_H-M   'P 1'
#
loop_
_entity.id
_entity.type
_entity.pdbx_description
1 polymer ?
#
loop_
_entity_poly.entity_id
_entity_poly.type
_entity_poly.pdbx_seq_one_letter_code
_entity_poly.pdbx_strand_id
1 'polypeptide(L)'
;MANSNVGTKTATVKAETSMYRQHAVTDSFHQFGLPIVKSSSLVEDLHKSRRILDGYIESKRDSESARERAEAEHSNALELVKELTLLIERSNRCKEFHKKETGALKIDIKVEENDDYSEVMKDLEAAKEEVSRLKLDVDSVLGEKVALEKEVVKIGFNMEEKLRLLESLKKEIEVANEEHFLVELGKIDASIERKEIERLREGEGEEVLDFLVEKNKKIKKMLEEADRSKGIEVELFETTSDVEMLQTQLNIFKKMERRDNRSFERGKCTLTVLKEVTEETEAKKEALASLNAELFKLMMVMDELRKQINQAKEETGQLNKILRKNDVKIQKLNAKMIMSKSKLEIALSAKERVTSLVDSLAGSLEKLKKNKEAAKQEECLLIAQKTVTEMETQKTKLEIDEKERELNSNLDELEKAKQAEALVLEKLESLIEDKMERRETESKNYSTITISRFEYDYLSRHASLAEETAEKKVAAAEAWVEALRASTKAVLMKTGTLMRESGMMRVEEEREVFRTERTKRLAEDETHKFKRIPEAEAESYLSPKLVRKSTPVQRGKSRRYSSAGTPTFFVIKKKKVPKLVKIFSRKR
;
A
#
# COMPACT_ATOMS: atom_id res chain seq x y z
N MET A 1 -35.96 24.06 -54.10
CA MET A 1 -37.42 24.16 -53.99
C MET A 1 -37.79 24.38 -52.52
N ALA A 2 -38.54 25.45 -52.28
CA ALA A 2 -39.37 25.81 -51.12
C ALA A 2 -38.89 25.58 -49.67
N ASN A 3 -38.64 26.71 -48.98
CA ASN A 3 -38.84 26.90 -47.53
C ASN A 3 -40.33 26.80 -47.16
N SER A 4 -40.64 26.28 -45.97
CA SER A 4 -41.75 26.81 -45.16
C SER A 4 -41.61 26.43 -43.68
N ASN A 5 -41.96 27.41 -42.87
CA ASN A 5 -41.79 27.55 -41.43
C ASN A 5 -43.13 27.25 -40.71
N VAL A 6 -43.05 27.08 -39.37
CA VAL A 6 -44.11 27.27 -38.36
C VAL A 6 -45.13 26.14 -38.12
N GLY A 7 -45.26 25.74 -36.85
CA GLY A 7 -46.43 24.99 -36.36
C GLY A 7 -46.31 24.39 -34.96
N THR A 8 -46.12 25.22 -33.92
CA THR A 8 -46.26 24.88 -32.50
C THR A 8 -47.65 24.33 -32.16
N LYS A 9 -47.74 23.16 -31.49
CA LYS A 9 -48.83 22.84 -30.56
C LYS A 9 -48.32 21.98 -29.39
N THR A 10 -48.20 22.65 -28.25
CA THR A 10 -48.11 22.09 -26.90
C THR A 10 -49.45 21.45 -26.53
N ALA A 11 -49.42 20.20 -26.06
CA ALA A 11 -50.54 19.58 -25.35
C ALA A 11 -50.07 19.23 -23.93
N THR A 12 -50.58 20.00 -22.98
CA THR A 12 -50.40 19.90 -21.55
C THR A 12 -51.17 18.71 -20.99
N VAL A 13 -50.46 17.69 -20.49
CA VAL A 13 -51.06 16.62 -19.68
C VAL A 13 -51.01 17.07 -18.21
N LYS A 14 -52.21 17.23 -17.64
CA LYS A 14 -52.49 17.60 -16.25
C LYS A 14 -51.80 16.65 -15.27
N ALA A 15 -51.03 17.21 -14.34
CA ALA A 15 -50.58 16.54 -13.13
C ALA A 15 -51.72 16.51 -12.10
N GLU A 16 -52.03 15.33 -11.58
CA GLU A 16 -52.89 15.11 -10.44
C GLU A 16 -52.21 15.65 -9.17
N THR A 17 -52.87 16.61 -8.52
CA THR A 17 -52.48 17.15 -7.21
C THR A 17 -53.60 16.79 -6.25
N SER A 18 -53.38 15.87 -5.32
CA SER A 18 -54.30 15.64 -4.20
C SER A 18 -53.59 14.88 -3.08
N MET A 19 -53.97 15.22 -1.84
CA MET A 19 -53.63 14.58 -0.56
C MET A 19 -52.36 15.10 0.13
N TYR A 20 -52.44 16.24 0.82
CA TYR A 20 -52.44 16.25 2.30
C TYR A 20 -52.83 17.61 2.88
N ARG A 21 -54.03 17.56 3.47
CA ARG A 21 -54.72 18.42 4.42
C ARG A 21 -53.84 19.35 5.29
N GLN A 22 -54.06 20.66 5.15
CA GLN A 22 -53.73 21.68 6.15
C GLN A 22 -54.66 21.54 7.36
N HIS A 23 -54.09 21.49 8.56
CA HIS A 23 -54.79 21.84 9.79
C HIS A 23 -54.08 23.02 10.46
N ALA A 24 -54.92 23.96 10.90
CA ALA A 24 -54.56 25.25 11.43
C ALA A 24 -53.97 25.19 12.84
N VAL A 25 -53.17 26.24 13.08
CA VAL A 25 -52.66 26.80 14.33
C VAL A 25 -53.62 26.65 15.52
N THR A 26 -53.08 26.11 16.62
CA THR A 26 -53.46 26.51 17.98
C THR A 26 -52.20 26.61 18.83
N ASP A 27 -51.99 27.80 19.38
CA ASP A 27 -50.93 28.17 20.32
C ASP A 27 -50.96 27.32 21.60
N SER A 28 -49.82 26.71 21.95
CA SER A 28 -49.43 26.49 23.35
C SER A 28 -47.91 26.27 23.43
N PHE A 29 -47.14 27.36 23.47
CA PHE A 29 -45.72 27.28 23.80
C PHE A 29 -45.56 27.08 25.30
N HIS A 30 -45.33 25.82 25.70
CA HIS A 30 -44.70 25.53 26.99
C HIS A 30 -43.17 25.56 26.84
N GLN A 31 -42.62 26.29 27.80
CA GLN A 31 -41.23 26.64 28.05
C GLN A 31 -40.33 25.39 28.18
N PHE A 32 -39.47 25.17 27.18
CA PHE A 32 -38.27 24.34 27.35
C PHE A 32 -37.04 25.17 26.99
N GLY A 33 -36.18 25.39 27.99
CA GLY A 33 -34.94 26.10 27.85
C GLY A 33 -33.94 25.32 26.99
N LEU A 34 -33.57 25.90 25.86
CA LEU A 34 -32.34 25.59 25.14
C LEU A 34 -31.49 26.87 25.09
N PRO A 35 -30.16 26.75 25.22
CA PRO A 35 -29.29 27.92 25.29
C PRO A 35 -29.27 28.63 23.93
N ILE A 36 -29.51 29.94 23.96
CA ILE A 36 -29.31 30.86 22.86
C ILE A 36 -27.82 30.82 22.49
N VAL A 37 -27.48 29.98 21.51
CA VAL A 37 -26.20 30.03 20.81
C VAL A 37 -26.39 30.92 19.59
N LYS A 38 -25.52 31.95 19.51
CA LYS A 38 -25.50 33.03 18.53
C LYS A 38 -25.70 32.49 17.10
N SER A 39 -26.85 32.80 16.51
CA SER A 39 -27.29 32.39 15.16
C SER A 39 -26.54 33.05 14.00
N SER A 40 -25.53 33.89 14.28
CA SER A 40 -24.78 34.63 13.25
C SER A 40 -23.83 33.74 12.44
N SER A 41 -23.14 32.79 13.08
CA SER A 41 -22.12 31.98 12.39
C SER A 41 -22.73 30.93 11.47
N LEU A 42 -23.86 30.33 11.86
CA LEU A 42 -24.54 29.31 11.06
C LEU A 42 -25.09 29.89 9.75
N VAL A 43 -25.61 31.11 9.78
CA VAL A 43 -26.13 31.79 8.58
C VAL A 43 -24.99 32.16 7.63
N GLU A 44 -23.87 32.66 8.15
CA GLU A 44 -22.67 32.94 7.35
C GLU A 44 -22.11 31.68 6.69
N ASP A 45 -22.08 30.55 7.41
CA ASP A 45 -21.55 29.29 6.89
C ASP A 45 -22.48 28.66 5.84
N LEU A 46 -23.80 28.81 5.96
CA LEU A 46 -24.76 28.44 4.91
C LEU A 46 -24.62 29.31 3.65
N HIS A 47 -24.32 30.60 3.78
CA HIS A 47 -24.06 31.45 2.62
C HIS A 47 -22.72 31.16 1.93
N LYS A 48 -21.71 30.70 2.68
CA LYS A 48 -20.43 30.24 2.11
C LYS A 48 -20.61 28.90 1.38
N SER A 49 -21.32 27.95 1.99
CA SER A 49 -21.57 26.64 1.37
C SER A 49 -22.42 26.76 0.10
N ARG A 50 -23.43 27.65 0.10
CA ARG A 50 -24.22 27.95 -1.10
C ARG A 50 -23.38 28.53 -2.23
N ARG A 51 -22.48 29.47 -1.95
CA ARG A 51 -21.56 30.03 -2.97
C ARG A 51 -20.62 28.98 -3.56
N ILE A 52 -20.13 28.06 -2.74
CA ILE A 52 -19.28 26.96 -3.20
C ILE A 52 -20.09 25.99 -4.09
N LEU A 53 -21.32 25.68 -3.70
CA LEU A 53 -22.21 24.81 -4.47
C LEU A 53 -22.58 25.44 -5.82
N ASP A 54 -22.91 26.73 -5.84
CA ASP A 54 -23.22 27.46 -7.07
C ASP A 54 -22.00 27.47 -8.01
N GLY A 55 -20.78 27.68 -7.48
CA GLY A 55 -19.54 27.58 -8.27
C GLY A 55 -19.24 26.18 -8.79
N TYR A 56 -19.57 25.12 -8.04
CA TYR A 56 -19.45 23.74 -8.51
C TYR A 56 -20.43 23.43 -9.65
N ILE A 57 -21.67 23.91 -9.55
CA ILE A 57 -22.69 23.73 -10.59
C ILE A 57 -22.29 24.45 -11.88
N GLU A 58 -21.75 25.67 -11.77
CA GLU A 58 -21.28 26.45 -12.92
C GLU A 58 -20.06 25.79 -13.58
N SER A 59 -19.06 25.36 -12.80
CA SER A 59 -17.90 24.61 -13.30
C SER A 59 -18.29 23.29 -13.97
N LYS A 60 -19.30 22.59 -13.43
CA LYS A 60 -19.85 21.38 -14.05
C LYS A 60 -20.47 21.68 -15.42
N ARG A 61 -21.26 22.75 -15.52
CA ARG A 61 -21.89 23.17 -16.78
C ARG A 61 -20.84 23.56 -17.83
N ASP A 62 -19.78 24.26 -17.43
CA ASP A 62 -18.68 24.64 -18.32
C ASP A 62 -17.95 23.40 -18.84
N SER A 63 -17.69 22.42 -17.95
CA SER A 63 -17.08 21.14 -18.31
C SER A 63 -17.96 20.33 -19.27
N GLU A 64 -19.27 20.29 -19.04
CA GLU A 64 -20.24 19.63 -19.92
C GLU A 64 -20.28 20.30 -21.29
N SER A 65 -20.30 21.63 -21.36
CA SER A 65 -20.25 22.38 -22.63
C SER A 65 -18.94 22.19 -23.40
N ALA A 66 -17.81 22.05 -22.69
CA ALA A 66 -16.52 21.78 -23.30
C ALA A 66 -16.46 20.36 -23.87
N ARG A 67 -17.08 19.39 -23.17
CA ARG A 67 -17.22 18.02 -23.67
C ARG A 67 -18.08 17.96 -24.93
N GLU A 68 -19.23 18.63 -24.94
CA GLU A 68 -20.10 18.67 -26.12
C GLU A 68 -19.40 19.28 -27.35
N ARG A 69 -18.61 20.34 -27.15
CA ARG A 69 -17.77 20.91 -28.23
C ARG A 69 -16.73 19.93 -28.74
N ALA A 70 -16.03 19.24 -27.84
CA ALA A 70 -15.04 18.22 -28.22
C ALA A 70 -15.68 17.03 -28.96
N GLU A 71 -16.87 16.59 -28.55
CA GLU A 71 -17.63 15.53 -29.22
C GLU A 71 -18.09 15.97 -30.62
N ALA A 72 -18.55 17.21 -30.77
CA ALA A 72 -18.92 17.77 -32.08
C ALA A 72 -17.70 17.89 -33.01
N GLU A 73 -16.56 18.37 -32.50
CA GLU A 73 -15.30 18.44 -33.25
C GLU A 73 -14.81 17.04 -33.67
N HIS A 74 -14.91 16.04 -32.79
CA HIS A 74 -14.56 14.66 -33.10
C HIS A 74 -15.47 14.05 -34.15
N SER A 75 -16.79 14.32 -34.10
CA SER A 75 -17.73 13.89 -35.14
C SER A 75 -17.41 14.52 -36.49
N ASN A 76 -17.09 15.82 -36.53
CA ASN A 76 -16.67 16.51 -37.74
C ASN A 76 -15.35 15.95 -38.30
N ALA A 77 -14.38 15.65 -37.43
CA ALA A 77 -13.12 15.04 -37.83
C ALA A 77 -13.33 13.64 -38.42
N LEU A 78 -14.24 12.84 -37.84
CA LEU A 78 -14.63 11.53 -38.40
C LEU A 78 -15.29 11.66 -39.77
N GLU A 79 -16.11 12.69 -39.99
CA GLU A 79 -16.73 12.96 -41.29
C GLU A 79 -15.67 13.36 -42.34
N LEU A 80 -14.75 14.25 -42.00
CA LEU A 80 -13.60 14.63 -42.84
C LEU A 80 -12.72 13.42 -43.20
N VAL A 81 -12.45 12.53 -42.24
CA VAL A 81 -11.70 11.30 -42.51
C VAL A 81 -12.44 10.40 -43.50
N LYS A 82 -13.77 10.27 -43.38
CA LYS A 82 -14.57 9.51 -44.36
C LYS A 82 -14.53 10.16 -45.74
N GLU A 83 -14.63 11.48 -45.83
CA GLU A 83 -14.52 12.20 -47.10
C GLU A 83 -13.15 12.03 -47.75
N LEU A 84 -12.06 12.17 -46.99
CA LEU A 84 -10.70 11.95 -47.47
C LEU A 84 -10.48 10.50 -47.91
N THR A 85 -11.04 9.54 -47.18
CA THR A 85 -10.99 8.11 -47.55
C THR A 85 -11.67 7.89 -48.91
N LEU A 86 -12.86 8.47 -49.13
CA LEU A 86 -13.54 8.41 -50.42
C LEU A 86 -12.75 9.12 -51.54
N LEU A 87 -12.09 10.23 -51.23
CA LEU A 87 -11.25 10.96 -52.18
C LEU A 87 -10.02 10.12 -52.61
N ILE A 88 -9.39 9.44 -51.65
CA ILE A 88 -8.27 8.53 -51.89
C ILE A 88 -8.71 7.32 -52.71
N GLU A 89 -9.84 6.69 -52.37
CA GLU A 89 -10.40 5.59 -53.17
C GLU A 89 -10.71 6.03 -54.61
N ARG A 90 -11.28 7.23 -54.79
CA ARG A 90 -11.55 7.80 -56.12
C ARG A 90 -10.26 8.09 -56.90
N SER A 91 -9.25 8.64 -56.24
CA SER A 91 -7.92 8.88 -56.82
C SER A 91 -7.26 7.57 -57.25
N ASN A 92 -7.34 6.53 -56.42
CA ASN A 92 -6.80 5.21 -56.74
C ASN A 92 -7.52 4.57 -57.93
N ARG A 93 -8.84 4.72 -58.05
CA ARG A 93 -9.59 4.30 -59.25
C ARG A 93 -9.18 5.06 -60.51
N CYS A 94 -8.92 6.37 -60.43
CA CYS A 94 -8.37 7.14 -61.57
C CYS A 94 -6.95 6.72 -61.96
N LYS A 95 -6.10 6.38 -60.99
CA LYS A 95 -4.75 5.86 -61.26
C LYS A 95 -4.78 4.51 -61.98
N GLU A 96 -5.76 3.64 -61.70
CA GLU A 96 -5.95 2.39 -62.46
C GLU A 96 -6.41 2.63 -63.91
N PHE A 97 -7.13 3.71 -64.19
CA PHE A 97 -7.45 4.14 -65.56
C PHE A 97 -6.19 4.64 -66.29
N HIS A 98 -5.35 5.47 -65.66
CA HIS A 98 -4.11 5.97 -66.26
C HIS A 98 -3.00 4.91 -66.41
N LYS A 99 -3.02 3.83 -65.61
CA LYS A 99 -2.11 2.68 -65.77
C LYS A 99 -2.47 1.78 -66.96
N LYS A 100 -3.71 1.84 -67.46
CA LYS A 100 -4.13 1.17 -68.71
C LYS A 100 -3.84 2.00 -69.96
N GLU A 101 -3.66 3.31 -69.83
CA GLU A 101 -3.46 4.25 -70.95
C GLU A 101 -1.97 4.57 -71.23
N THR A 102 -1.08 4.33 -70.28
CA THR A 102 0.39 4.50 -70.45
C THR A 102 1.11 3.28 -71.03
N GLY A 103 0.37 2.22 -71.40
CA GLY A 103 0.91 1.07 -72.12
C GLY A 103 1.05 1.26 -73.63
N ALA A 104 0.62 2.41 -74.18
CA ALA A 104 0.57 2.64 -75.62
C ALA A 104 1.03 4.07 -75.96
N LEU A 105 2.32 4.38 -75.82
CA LEU A 105 3.01 5.46 -76.53
C LEU A 105 4.53 5.29 -76.34
N LYS A 106 5.14 4.42 -77.15
CA LYS A 106 6.55 4.52 -77.50
C LYS A 106 6.64 5.56 -78.62
N ILE A 107 7.07 6.77 -78.29
CA ILE A 107 7.50 7.74 -79.28
C ILE A 107 9.02 7.58 -79.40
N ASP A 108 9.45 7.05 -80.55
CA ASP A 108 10.82 7.15 -81.01
C ASP A 108 11.12 8.61 -81.32
N ILE A 109 11.92 9.27 -80.47
CA ILE A 109 12.47 10.59 -80.77
C ILE A 109 13.91 10.38 -81.23
N LYS A 110 14.13 10.57 -82.54
CA LYS A 110 15.47 10.79 -83.08
C LYS A 110 16.01 12.08 -82.49
N VAL A 111 17.10 11.95 -81.74
CA VAL A 111 17.86 13.06 -81.16
C VAL A 111 18.58 13.78 -82.30
N GLU A 112 18.05 14.94 -82.70
CA GLU A 112 18.91 16.06 -83.10
C GLU A 112 19.51 16.64 -81.81
N GLU A 113 20.81 16.98 -81.88
CA GLU A 113 21.55 17.66 -80.81
C GLU A 113 20.88 19.01 -80.50
N ASN A 114 19.91 18.99 -79.59
CA ASN A 114 19.40 20.17 -78.90
C ASN A 114 19.88 20.10 -77.46
N ASP A 115 20.48 21.20 -76.98
CA ASP A 115 20.90 21.40 -75.59
C ASP A 115 19.76 21.08 -74.59
N ASP A 116 18.50 21.23 -75.00
CA ASP A 116 17.30 20.89 -74.24
C ASP A 116 17.22 19.40 -73.82
N TYR A 117 17.74 18.46 -74.62
CA TYR A 117 17.71 17.03 -74.27
C TYR A 117 18.73 16.69 -73.17
N SER A 118 19.88 17.38 -73.18
CA SER A 118 20.92 17.27 -72.15
C SER A 118 20.40 17.80 -70.81
N GLU A 119 19.65 18.89 -70.84
CA GLU A 119 19.00 19.48 -69.66
C GLU A 119 17.91 18.57 -69.08
N VAL A 120 17.02 18.05 -69.93
CA VAL A 120 15.97 17.10 -69.52
C VAL A 120 16.55 15.81 -68.93
N MET A 121 17.68 15.32 -69.45
CA MET A 121 18.36 14.14 -68.88
C MET A 121 18.99 14.44 -67.51
N LYS A 122 19.54 15.63 -67.28
CA LYS A 122 20.05 16.05 -65.97
C LYS A 122 18.91 16.21 -64.95
N ASP A 123 17.80 16.81 -65.35
CA ASP A 123 16.61 16.95 -64.50
C ASP A 123 16.00 15.59 -64.15
N LEU A 124 16.01 14.64 -65.09
CA LEU A 124 15.55 13.28 -64.84
C LEU A 124 16.44 12.53 -63.83
N GLU A 125 17.76 12.72 -63.91
CA GLU A 125 18.71 12.13 -62.95
C GLU A 125 18.55 12.78 -61.57
N ALA A 126 18.40 14.11 -61.50
CA ALA A 126 18.11 14.83 -60.25
C ALA A 126 16.78 14.35 -59.62
N ALA A 127 15.73 14.17 -60.42
CA ALA A 127 14.45 13.65 -59.96
C ALA A 127 14.56 12.19 -59.46
N LYS A 128 15.38 11.34 -60.10
CA LYS A 128 15.65 9.97 -59.61
C LYS A 128 16.38 9.96 -58.28
N GLU A 129 17.37 10.83 -58.11
CA GLU A 129 18.09 10.98 -56.85
C GLU A 129 17.15 11.47 -55.74
N GLU A 130 16.30 12.45 -56.03
CA GLU A 130 15.30 12.95 -55.09
C GLU A 130 14.26 11.90 -54.73
N VAL A 131 13.76 11.12 -55.69
CA VAL A 131 12.86 9.97 -55.44
C VAL A 131 13.55 8.92 -54.57
N SER A 132 14.83 8.65 -54.79
CA SER A 132 15.60 7.69 -53.98
C SER A 132 15.78 8.18 -52.55
N ARG A 133 16.01 9.48 -52.38
CA ARG A 133 16.12 10.16 -51.07
C ARG A 133 14.78 10.13 -50.33
N LEU A 134 13.71 10.54 -50.99
CA LEU A 134 12.34 10.51 -50.46
C LEU A 134 11.92 9.09 -50.07
N LYS A 135 12.36 8.07 -50.80
CA LYS A 135 12.07 6.68 -50.45
C LYS A 135 12.73 6.26 -49.13
N LEU A 136 13.98 6.65 -48.91
CA LEU A 136 14.67 6.44 -47.62
C LEU A 136 14.00 7.21 -46.48
N ASP A 137 13.59 8.46 -46.73
CA ASP A 137 12.88 9.27 -45.73
C ASP A 137 11.52 8.65 -45.37
N VAL A 138 10.77 8.17 -46.37
CA VAL A 138 9.50 7.45 -46.17
C VAL A 138 9.71 6.16 -45.39
N ASP A 139 10.75 5.38 -45.71
CA ASP A 139 11.08 4.15 -44.98
C ASP A 139 11.46 4.45 -43.51
N SER A 140 12.18 5.55 -43.26
CA SER A 140 12.52 6.02 -41.91
C SER A 140 11.28 6.45 -41.13
N VAL A 141 10.44 7.30 -41.72
CA VAL A 141 9.19 7.78 -41.11
C VAL A 141 8.23 6.62 -40.84
N LEU A 142 8.17 5.63 -41.73
CA LEU A 142 7.36 4.43 -41.52
C LEU A 142 7.88 3.60 -40.35
N GLY A 143 9.21 3.46 -40.21
CA GLY A 143 9.84 2.81 -39.07
C GLY A 143 9.52 3.50 -37.74
N GLU A 144 9.62 4.82 -37.69
CA GLU A 144 9.25 5.63 -36.53
C GLU A 144 7.75 5.53 -36.21
N LYS A 145 6.88 5.57 -37.23
CA LYS A 145 5.44 5.39 -37.06
C LYS A 145 5.10 4.04 -36.42
N VAL A 146 5.72 2.96 -36.88
CA VAL A 146 5.51 1.62 -36.31
C VAL A 146 6.02 1.54 -34.87
N ALA A 147 7.12 2.23 -34.53
CA ALA A 147 7.61 2.31 -33.17
C ALA A 147 6.64 3.05 -32.25
N LEU A 148 6.12 4.20 -32.69
CA LEU A 148 5.11 4.99 -31.98
C LEU A 148 3.80 4.21 -31.80
N GLU A 149 3.31 3.51 -32.83
CA GLU A 149 2.11 2.67 -32.74
C GLU A 149 2.26 1.59 -31.67
N LYS A 150 3.43 0.94 -31.57
CA LYS A 150 3.71 -0.05 -30.52
C LYS A 150 3.69 0.57 -29.12
N GLU A 151 4.23 1.78 -28.97
CA GLU A 151 4.24 2.49 -27.70
C GLU A 151 2.83 2.94 -27.29
N VAL A 152 2.03 3.44 -28.23
CA VAL A 152 0.62 3.79 -28.01
C VAL A 152 -0.18 2.57 -27.56
N VAL A 153 0.00 1.41 -28.18
CA VAL A 153 -0.68 0.17 -27.76
C VAL A 153 -0.25 -0.23 -26.34
N LYS A 154 1.04 -0.13 -26.01
CA LYS A 154 1.55 -0.41 -24.66
C LYS A 154 0.99 0.53 -23.60
N ILE A 155 0.90 1.83 -23.92
CA ILE A 155 0.29 2.84 -23.05
C ILE A 155 -1.21 2.55 -22.88
N GLY A 156 -1.92 2.19 -23.96
CA GLY A 156 -3.33 1.80 -23.93
C GLY A 156 -3.58 0.62 -22.98
N PHE A 157 -2.79 -0.44 -23.09
CA PHE A 157 -2.89 -1.61 -22.20
C PHE A 157 -2.65 -1.24 -20.73
N ASN A 158 -1.60 -0.46 -20.44
CA ASN A 158 -1.32 0.02 -19.09
C ASN A 158 -2.43 0.92 -18.54
N MET A 159 -3.07 1.73 -19.39
CA MET A 159 -4.18 2.60 -19.00
C MET A 159 -5.42 1.77 -18.66
N GLU A 160 -5.71 0.73 -19.44
CA GLU A 160 -6.83 -0.18 -19.19
C GLU A 160 -6.65 -0.99 -17.90
N GLU A 161 -5.43 -1.47 -17.62
CA GLU A 161 -5.11 -2.10 -16.33
C GLU A 161 -5.33 -1.15 -15.15
N LYS A 162 -4.89 0.11 -15.27
CA LYS A 162 -5.11 1.14 -14.24
C LYS A 162 -6.59 1.47 -14.05
N LEU A 163 -7.37 1.53 -15.14
CA LEU A 163 -8.82 1.75 -15.08
C LEU A 163 -9.52 0.59 -14.37
N ARG A 164 -9.13 -0.65 -14.67
CA ARG A 164 -9.67 -1.84 -14.00
C ARG A 164 -9.34 -1.85 -12.51
N LEU A 165 -8.12 -1.44 -12.14
CA LEU A 165 -7.71 -1.28 -10.75
C LEU A 165 -8.56 -0.21 -10.05
N LEU A 166 -8.76 0.94 -10.68
CA LEU A 166 -9.59 2.03 -10.15
C LEU A 166 -11.04 1.59 -9.95
N GLU A 167 -11.61 0.83 -10.90
CA GLU A 167 -12.96 0.29 -10.76
C GLU A 167 -13.06 -0.72 -9.62
N SER A 168 -12.04 -1.56 -9.43
CA SER A 168 -11.99 -2.50 -8.30
C SER A 168 -11.91 -1.79 -6.96
N LEU A 169 -11.09 -0.73 -6.86
CA LEU A 169 -10.97 0.09 -5.67
C LEU A 169 -12.28 0.84 -5.37
N LYS A 170 -12.98 1.31 -6.39
CA LYS A 170 -14.30 1.94 -6.22
C LYS A 170 -15.31 0.97 -5.63
N LYS A 171 -15.36 -0.27 -6.12
CA LYS A 171 -16.22 -1.34 -5.58
C LYS A 171 -15.86 -1.67 -4.13
N GLU A 172 -14.57 -1.74 -3.81
CA GLU A 172 -14.10 -1.97 -2.43
C GLU A 172 -14.52 -0.83 -1.49
N ILE A 173 -14.43 0.43 -1.95
CA ILE A 173 -14.90 1.59 -1.19
C ILE A 173 -16.43 1.54 -0.98
N GLU A 174 -17.20 1.16 -1.99
CA GLU A 174 -18.66 0.99 -1.86
C GLU A 174 -19.00 -0.08 -0.82
N VAL A 175 -18.35 -1.25 -0.87
CA VAL A 175 -18.51 -2.32 0.14
C VAL A 175 -18.12 -1.85 1.54
N ALA A 176 -16.98 -1.17 1.69
CA ALA A 176 -16.54 -0.66 2.98
C ALA A 176 -17.52 0.38 3.56
N ASN A 177 -18.14 1.21 2.71
CA ASN A 177 -19.16 2.17 3.11
C ASN A 177 -20.45 1.47 3.56
N GLU A 178 -20.88 0.42 2.85
CA GLU A 178 -22.02 -0.42 3.24
C GLU A 178 -21.77 -1.11 4.58
N GLU A 179 -20.59 -1.70 4.78
CA GLU A 179 -20.20 -2.31 6.05
C GLU A 179 -20.19 -1.29 7.19
N HIS A 180 -19.65 -0.08 6.95
CA HIS A 180 -19.68 0.99 7.94
C HIS A 180 -21.12 1.38 8.31
N PHE A 181 -22.03 1.48 7.32
CA PHE A 181 -23.44 1.76 7.57
C PHE A 181 -24.11 0.67 8.42
N LEU A 182 -23.84 -0.61 8.14
CA LEU A 182 -24.34 -1.74 8.94
C LEU A 182 -23.81 -1.71 10.39
N VAL A 183 -22.54 -1.35 10.58
CA VAL A 183 -21.95 -1.20 11.92
C VAL A 183 -22.61 -0.06 12.69
N GLU A 184 -22.86 1.09 12.05
CA GLU A 184 -23.55 2.21 12.67
C GLU A 184 -25.00 1.87 13.03
N LEU A 185 -25.73 1.15 12.17
CA LEU A 185 -27.05 0.61 12.50
C LEU A 185 -27.00 -0.32 13.71
N GLY A 186 -26.05 -1.25 13.75
CA GLY A 186 -25.87 -2.14 14.90
C GLY A 186 -25.56 -1.40 16.20
N LYS A 187 -24.80 -0.29 16.14
CA LYS A 187 -24.57 0.58 17.31
C LYS A 187 -25.84 1.28 17.77
N ILE A 188 -26.66 1.76 16.84
CA ILE A 188 -27.96 2.40 17.16
C ILE A 188 -28.89 1.38 17.83
N ASP A 189 -29.03 0.19 17.24
CA ASP A 189 -29.89 -0.88 17.78
C ASP A 189 -29.44 -1.31 19.18
N ALA A 190 -28.14 -1.53 19.37
CA ALA A 190 -27.59 -1.84 20.70
C ALA A 190 -27.81 -0.71 21.71
N SER A 191 -27.77 0.55 21.27
CA SER A 191 -28.07 1.71 22.13
C SER A 191 -29.56 1.74 22.54
N ILE A 192 -30.46 1.42 21.62
CA ILE A 192 -31.90 1.33 21.89
C ILE A 192 -32.19 0.19 22.86
N GLU A 193 -31.66 -1.01 22.62
CA GLU A 193 -31.85 -2.17 23.50
C GLU A 193 -31.29 -1.91 24.91
N ARG A 194 -30.13 -1.26 25.00
CA ARG A 194 -29.57 -0.87 26.31
C ARG A 194 -30.50 0.06 27.07
N LYS A 195 -31.07 1.08 26.41
CA LYS A 195 -32.02 2.01 27.03
C LYS A 195 -33.30 1.29 27.47
N GLU A 196 -33.77 0.30 26.70
CA GLU A 196 -34.91 -0.52 27.08
C GLU A 196 -34.64 -1.32 28.37
N ILE A 197 -33.49 -1.99 28.43
CA ILE A 197 -33.09 -2.77 29.60
C ILE A 197 -32.94 -1.87 30.84
N GLU A 198 -32.42 -0.65 30.67
CA GLU A 198 -32.29 0.32 31.75
C GLU A 198 -33.67 0.73 32.29
N ARG A 199 -34.63 1.05 31.41
CA ARG A 199 -36.02 1.34 31.81
C ARG A 199 -36.70 0.16 32.52
N LEU A 200 -36.49 -1.07 32.04
CA LEU A 200 -37.03 -2.27 32.69
C LEU A 200 -36.44 -2.46 34.09
N ARG A 201 -35.13 -2.25 34.25
CA ARG A 201 -34.45 -2.34 35.56
C ARG A 201 -34.88 -1.25 36.52
N GLU A 202 -35.11 -0.03 36.03
CA GLU A 202 -35.66 1.06 36.82
C GLU A 202 -37.06 0.70 37.34
N GLY A 203 -37.94 0.20 36.47
CA GLY A 203 -39.27 -0.27 36.86
C GLY A 203 -39.24 -1.43 37.88
N GLU A 204 -38.43 -2.47 37.63
CA GLU A 204 -38.21 -3.55 38.61
C GLU A 204 -37.65 -3.03 39.94
N GLY A 205 -36.77 -2.03 39.89
CA GLY A 205 -36.20 -1.37 41.06
C GLY A 205 -37.25 -0.63 41.90
N GLU A 206 -38.14 0.11 41.24
CA GLU A 206 -39.27 0.79 41.88
C GLU A 206 -40.23 -0.21 42.53
N GLU A 207 -40.60 -1.30 41.83
CA GLU A 207 -41.46 -2.36 42.39
C GLU A 207 -40.83 -3.02 43.63
N VAL A 208 -39.52 -3.30 43.59
CA VAL A 208 -38.79 -3.86 44.74
C VAL A 208 -38.74 -2.86 45.89
N LEU A 209 -38.53 -1.58 45.61
CA LEU A 209 -38.55 -0.53 46.62
C LEU A 209 -39.92 -0.42 47.30
N ASP A 210 -41.01 -0.41 46.52
CA ASP A 210 -42.38 -0.38 47.04
C ASP A 210 -42.67 -1.60 47.91
N PHE A 211 -42.29 -2.79 47.46
CA PHE A 211 -42.41 -4.02 48.25
C PHE A 211 -41.63 -3.94 49.56
N LEU A 212 -40.41 -3.41 49.56
CA LEU A 212 -39.60 -3.24 50.77
C LEU A 212 -40.23 -2.22 51.72
N VAL A 213 -40.77 -1.12 51.22
CA VAL A 213 -41.49 -0.12 52.02
C VAL A 213 -42.71 -0.74 52.69
N GLU A 214 -43.51 -1.53 51.96
CA GLU A 214 -44.66 -2.24 52.54
C GLU A 214 -44.23 -3.25 53.62
N LYS A 215 -43.15 -4.00 53.38
CA LYS A 215 -42.61 -4.96 54.36
C LYS A 215 -42.12 -4.25 55.62
N ASN A 216 -41.41 -3.14 55.48
CA ASN A 216 -40.97 -2.33 56.61
C ASN A 216 -42.15 -1.77 57.40
N LYS A 217 -43.22 -1.33 56.72
CA LYS A 217 -44.47 -0.91 57.38
C LYS A 217 -45.10 -2.06 58.18
N LYS A 218 -45.09 -3.28 57.65
CA LYS A 218 -45.58 -4.47 58.37
C LYS A 218 -44.69 -4.82 59.56
N ILE A 219 -43.36 -4.77 59.41
CA ILE A 219 -42.41 -5.01 60.50
C ILE A 219 -42.63 -3.99 61.62
N LYS A 220 -42.79 -2.71 61.29
CA LYS A 220 -43.08 -1.66 62.29
C LYS A 220 -44.35 -1.94 63.09
N LYS A 221 -45.44 -2.36 62.41
CA LYS A 221 -46.68 -2.76 63.10
C LYS A 221 -46.48 -3.93 64.05
N MET A 222 -45.73 -4.96 63.63
CA MET A 222 -45.42 -6.12 64.50
C MET A 222 -44.53 -5.72 65.69
N LEU A 223 -43.60 -4.78 65.51
CA LEU A 223 -42.79 -4.25 66.60
C LEU A 223 -43.64 -3.52 67.63
N GLU A 224 -44.55 -2.64 67.18
CA GLU A 224 -45.49 -1.93 68.06
C GLU A 224 -46.41 -2.92 68.82
N GLU A 225 -46.86 -4.00 68.18
CA GLU A 225 -47.64 -5.05 68.82
C GLU A 225 -46.82 -5.85 69.86
N ALA A 226 -45.56 -6.17 69.55
CA ALA A 226 -44.66 -6.83 70.49
C ALA A 226 -44.40 -5.95 71.74
N ASP A 227 -44.23 -4.64 71.56
CA ASP A 227 -44.06 -3.72 72.68
C ASP A 227 -45.35 -3.58 73.52
N ARG A 228 -46.53 -3.60 72.90
CA ARG A 228 -47.81 -3.72 73.65
C ARG A 228 -47.88 -5.03 74.44
N SER A 229 -47.46 -6.14 73.84
CA SER A 229 -47.43 -7.45 74.52
C SER A 229 -46.51 -7.46 75.73
N LYS A 230 -45.33 -6.80 75.65
CA LYS A 230 -44.45 -6.64 76.81
C LYS A 230 -45.12 -5.82 77.93
N GLY A 231 -45.88 -4.79 77.59
CA GLY A 231 -46.67 -4.02 78.57
C GLY A 231 -47.67 -4.92 79.32
N ILE A 232 -48.41 -5.75 78.58
CA ILE A 232 -49.36 -6.72 79.16
C ILE A 232 -48.62 -7.77 80.02
N GLU A 233 -47.44 -8.22 79.61
CA GLU A 233 -46.63 -9.16 80.40
C GLU A 233 -46.22 -8.57 81.76
N VAL A 234 -45.86 -7.29 81.81
CA VAL A 234 -45.56 -6.58 83.06
C VAL A 234 -46.81 -6.48 83.95
N GLU A 235 -47.97 -6.10 83.39
CA GLU A 235 -49.24 -6.06 84.14
C GLU A 235 -49.63 -7.46 84.68
N LEU A 236 -49.43 -8.51 83.88
CA LEU A 236 -49.64 -9.90 84.32
C LEU A 236 -48.68 -10.29 85.45
N PHE A 237 -47.43 -9.86 85.40
CA PHE A 237 -46.46 -10.10 86.46
C PHE A 237 -46.88 -9.42 87.78
N GLU A 238 -47.32 -8.16 87.72
CA GLU A 238 -47.85 -7.42 88.87
C GLU A 238 -49.08 -8.11 89.47
N THR A 239 -50.07 -8.45 88.64
CA THR A 239 -51.28 -9.15 89.10
C THR A 239 -50.98 -10.55 89.66
N THR A 240 -49.99 -11.26 89.11
CA THR A 240 -49.55 -12.57 89.64
C THR A 240 -48.95 -12.41 91.04
N SER A 241 -48.13 -11.37 91.25
CA SER A 241 -47.57 -11.04 92.58
C SER A 241 -48.68 -10.65 93.59
N ASP A 242 -49.69 -9.89 93.16
CA ASP A 242 -50.84 -9.56 94.00
C ASP A 242 -51.64 -10.81 94.40
N VAL A 243 -51.86 -11.73 93.47
CA VAL A 243 -52.52 -13.02 93.73
C VAL A 243 -51.70 -13.85 94.73
N GLU A 244 -50.37 -13.91 94.58
CA GLU A 244 -49.50 -14.59 95.55
C GLU A 244 -49.60 -13.96 96.95
N MET A 245 -49.62 -12.63 97.06
CA MET A 245 -49.84 -11.94 98.33
C MET A 245 -51.19 -12.33 98.95
N LEU A 246 -52.28 -12.30 98.19
CA LEU A 246 -53.61 -12.71 98.68
C LEU A 246 -53.63 -14.19 99.11
N GLN A 247 -52.94 -15.06 98.39
CA GLN A 247 -52.82 -16.47 98.74
C GLN A 247 -52.08 -16.68 100.07
N THR A 248 -51.04 -15.90 100.34
CA THR A 248 -50.35 -15.94 101.64
C THR A 248 -51.23 -15.45 102.79
N GLN A 249 -52.03 -14.40 102.58
CA GLN A 249 -53.01 -13.91 103.56
C GLN A 249 -54.10 -14.95 103.86
N LEU A 250 -54.64 -15.61 102.84
CA LEU A 250 -55.62 -16.69 102.99
C LEU A 250 -55.07 -17.86 103.81
N ASN A 251 -53.79 -18.22 103.61
CA ASN A 251 -53.13 -19.26 104.39
C ASN A 251 -52.94 -18.89 105.87
N ILE A 252 -52.79 -17.61 106.20
CA ILE A 252 -52.76 -17.12 107.59
C ILE A 252 -54.15 -17.23 108.22
N PHE A 253 -55.21 -16.91 107.47
CA PHE A 253 -56.59 -17.08 107.94
C PHE A 253 -56.94 -18.55 108.19
N LYS A 254 -56.57 -19.45 107.28
CA LYS A 254 -56.67 -20.92 107.46
C LYS A 254 -55.82 -21.47 108.62
N LYS A 255 -54.80 -20.75 109.08
CA LYS A 255 -54.04 -21.09 110.30
C LYS A 255 -54.73 -20.58 111.57
N MET A 256 -55.53 -19.51 111.49
CA MET A 256 -56.39 -19.07 112.59
C MET A 256 -57.66 -19.91 112.76
N GLU A 257 -58.17 -20.50 111.68
CA GLU A 257 -59.36 -21.37 111.67
C GLU A 257 -59.12 -22.76 112.31
N ARG A 258 -57.86 -23.16 112.56
CA ARG A 258 -57.49 -24.47 113.15
C ARG A 258 -57.24 -24.41 114.67
N ARG A 259 -58.13 -23.78 115.43
CA ARG A 259 -58.19 -23.93 116.89
C ARG A 259 -59.60 -24.32 117.32
N ASP A 260 -59.96 -25.61 117.17
CA ASP A 260 -60.88 -26.28 118.10
C ASP A 260 -60.92 -27.83 117.98
N ASN A 261 -60.97 -28.48 119.15
CA ASN A 261 -61.33 -29.88 119.51
C ASN A 261 -60.35 -31.06 119.18
N ARG A 262 -59.74 -31.80 120.14
CA ARG A 262 -60.20 -32.71 121.27
C ARG A 262 -60.93 -33.98 120.77
N SER A 263 -60.73 -35.25 121.19
CA SER A 263 -59.88 -35.98 122.18
C SER A 263 -60.25 -37.50 122.18
N PHE A 264 -59.30 -38.38 122.59
CA PHE A 264 -59.42 -39.63 123.40
C PHE A 264 -59.91 -41.03 122.90
N GLU A 265 -59.03 -42.05 123.12
CA GLU A 265 -59.17 -43.43 123.69
C GLU A 265 -60.11 -44.51 123.06
N ARG A 266 -59.96 -45.84 123.24
CA ARG A 266 -58.89 -46.83 123.49
C ARG A 266 -59.58 -48.23 123.48
N GLY A 267 -59.19 -49.12 122.57
CA GLY A 267 -59.19 -50.62 122.61
C GLY A 267 -60.37 -51.45 123.15
N LYS A 268 -60.86 -52.41 122.32
CA LYS A 268 -60.69 -53.88 122.51
C LYS A 268 -61.52 -54.72 121.50
N CYS A 269 -60.76 -55.46 120.68
CA CYS A 269 -60.85 -56.88 120.26
C CYS A 269 -62.18 -57.54 119.87
N THR A 270 -62.08 -58.35 118.80
CA THR A 270 -63.01 -59.39 118.27
C THR A 270 -64.26 -58.95 117.52
N LEU A 271 -64.35 -57.67 117.16
CA LEU A 271 -65.10 -57.14 115.99
C LEU A 271 -64.12 -56.67 114.88
N THR A 272 -62.82 -56.63 115.21
CA THR A 272 -61.74 -56.06 114.39
C THR A 272 -61.46 -56.89 113.15
N VAL A 273 -61.60 -58.22 113.16
CA VAL A 273 -61.31 -59.05 111.97
C VAL A 273 -62.41 -58.93 110.91
N LEU A 274 -63.69 -58.82 111.29
CA LEU A 274 -64.79 -58.59 110.34
C LEU A 274 -64.84 -57.14 109.85
N LYS A 275 -64.47 -56.16 110.69
CA LYS A 275 -64.23 -54.78 110.27
C LYS A 275 -62.99 -54.65 109.39
N GLU A 276 -61.87 -55.28 109.72
CA GLU A 276 -60.66 -55.30 108.89
C GLU A 276 -60.93 -55.97 107.55
N VAL A 277 -61.66 -57.10 107.49
CA VAL A 277 -61.99 -57.73 106.20
C VAL A 277 -62.96 -56.87 105.39
N THR A 278 -63.94 -56.20 106.01
CA THR A 278 -64.86 -55.31 105.28
C THR A 278 -64.19 -54.00 104.85
N GLU A 279 -63.40 -53.37 105.72
CA GLU A 279 -62.54 -52.22 105.43
C GLU A 279 -61.48 -52.56 104.38
N GLU A 280 -60.90 -53.77 104.40
CA GLU A 280 -59.96 -54.24 103.38
C GLU A 280 -60.66 -54.54 102.05
N THR A 281 -61.91 -55.04 102.06
CA THR A 281 -62.69 -55.19 100.82
C THR A 281 -63.14 -53.87 100.24
N GLU A 282 -63.52 -52.89 101.07
CA GLU A 282 -63.84 -51.53 100.62
C GLU A 282 -62.59 -50.80 100.13
N ALA A 283 -61.45 -50.91 100.84
CA ALA A 283 -60.17 -50.36 100.38
C ALA A 283 -59.71 -50.99 99.05
N LYS A 284 -59.92 -52.30 98.84
CA LYS A 284 -59.65 -52.96 97.56
C LYS A 284 -60.61 -52.51 96.46
N LYS A 285 -61.88 -52.23 96.76
CA LYS A 285 -62.84 -51.66 95.80
C LYS A 285 -62.47 -50.22 95.42
N GLU A 286 -62.08 -49.39 96.39
CA GLU A 286 -61.60 -48.03 96.16
C GLU A 286 -60.30 -48.02 95.34
N ALA A 287 -59.36 -48.92 95.65
CA ALA A 287 -58.14 -49.11 94.87
C ALA A 287 -58.44 -49.56 93.43
N LEU A 288 -59.41 -50.46 93.23
CA LEU A 288 -59.85 -50.90 91.91
C LEU A 288 -60.55 -49.76 91.14
N ALA A 289 -61.35 -48.93 91.82
CA ALA A 289 -61.96 -47.74 91.23
C ALA A 289 -60.89 -46.70 90.82
N SER A 290 -59.86 -46.50 91.65
CA SER A 290 -58.71 -45.64 91.34
C SER A 290 -57.92 -46.17 90.13
N LEU A 291 -57.64 -47.47 90.10
CA LEU A 291 -56.96 -48.12 88.98
C LEU A 291 -57.75 -48.00 87.67
N ASN A 292 -59.07 -48.16 87.72
CA ASN A 292 -59.92 -47.93 86.55
C ASN A 292 -59.89 -46.46 86.11
N ALA A 293 -59.92 -45.50 87.04
CA ALA A 293 -59.80 -44.08 86.71
C ALA A 293 -58.44 -43.73 86.08
N GLU A 294 -57.35 -44.35 86.54
CA GLU A 294 -56.02 -44.24 85.92
C GLU A 294 -55.97 -44.89 84.54
N LEU A 295 -56.63 -46.04 84.35
CA LEU A 295 -56.74 -46.69 83.04
C LEU A 295 -57.47 -45.79 82.03
N PHE A 296 -58.54 -45.12 82.44
CA PHE A 296 -59.22 -44.12 81.60
C PHE A 296 -58.32 -42.93 81.27
N LYS A 297 -57.54 -42.42 82.24
CA LYS A 297 -56.54 -41.36 81.98
C LYS A 297 -55.48 -41.82 80.98
N LEU A 298 -54.97 -43.05 81.12
CA LEU A 298 -54.01 -43.63 80.19
C LEU A 298 -54.60 -43.75 78.78
N MET A 299 -55.85 -44.19 78.66
CA MET A 299 -56.54 -44.27 77.37
C MET A 299 -56.66 -42.90 76.70
N MET A 300 -57.02 -41.86 77.46
CA MET A 300 -57.07 -40.47 76.96
C MET A 300 -55.70 -39.98 76.47
N VAL A 301 -54.62 -40.25 77.20
CA VAL A 301 -53.25 -39.90 76.80
C VAL A 301 -52.83 -40.67 75.55
N MET A 302 -53.17 -41.96 75.44
CA MET A 302 -52.89 -42.78 74.27
C MET A 302 -53.66 -42.32 73.02
N ASP A 303 -54.89 -41.84 73.18
CA ASP A 303 -55.69 -41.27 72.09
C ASP A 303 -55.13 -39.92 71.63
N GLU A 304 -54.73 -39.05 72.56
CA GLU A 304 -54.07 -37.78 72.25
C GLU A 304 -52.71 -38.02 71.57
N LEU A 305 -51.91 -38.98 72.04
CA LEU A 305 -50.65 -39.37 71.40
C LEU A 305 -50.89 -39.88 69.97
N ARG A 306 -51.93 -40.70 69.74
CA ARG A 306 -52.30 -41.16 68.39
C ARG A 306 -52.66 -40.00 67.48
N LYS A 307 -53.41 -39.01 67.99
CA LYS A 307 -53.76 -37.79 67.25
C LYS A 307 -52.52 -36.99 66.88
N GLN A 308 -51.59 -36.79 67.82
CA GLN A 308 -50.32 -36.09 67.56
C GLN A 308 -49.44 -36.83 66.55
N ILE A 309 -49.36 -38.16 66.62
CA ILE A 309 -48.63 -38.97 65.63
C ILE A 309 -49.25 -38.82 64.23
N ASN A 310 -50.58 -38.83 64.13
CA ASN A 310 -51.26 -38.65 62.85
C ASN A 310 -51.04 -37.23 62.31
N GLN A 311 -51.11 -36.20 63.15
CA GLN A 311 -50.79 -34.83 62.77
C GLN A 311 -49.34 -34.68 62.29
N ALA A 312 -48.37 -35.25 63.02
CA ALA A 312 -46.96 -35.24 62.62
C ALA A 312 -46.74 -35.96 61.27
N LYS A 313 -47.47 -37.05 60.99
CA LYS A 313 -47.44 -37.72 59.68
C LYS A 313 -48.00 -36.85 58.56
N GLU A 314 -49.07 -36.10 58.82
CA GLU A 314 -49.64 -35.17 57.84
C GLU A 314 -48.68 -34.00 57.56
N GLU A 315 -48.11 -33.39 58.60
CA GLU A 315 -47.14 -32.30 58.50
C GLU A 315 -45.87 -32.75 57.76
N THR A 316 -45.32 -33.92 58.07
CA THR A 316 -44.17 -34.49 57.33
C THR A 316 -44.52 -34.78 55.87
N GLY A 317 -45.74 -35.21 55.57
CA GLY A 317 -46.24 -35.36 54.20
C GLY A 317 -46.29 -34.03 53.43
N GLN A 318 -46.75 -32.95 54.08
CA GLN A 318 -46.78 -31.62 53.49
C GLN A 318 -45.36 -31.06 53.27
N LEU A 319 -44.47 -31.20 54.25
CA LEU A 319 -43.07 -30.79 54.14
C LEU A 319 -42.36 -31.51 52.99
N ASN A 320 -42.57 -32.82 52.85
CA ASN A 320 -42.02 -33.58 51.72
C ASN A 320 -42.53 -33.09 50.36
N LYS A 321 -43.80 -32.69 50.25
CA LYS A 321 -44.34 -32.10 49.02
C LYS A 321 -43.68 -30.76 48.69
N ILE A 322 -43.43 -29.91 49.70
CA ILE A 322 -42.73 -28.63 49.54
C ILE A 322 -41.27 -28.87 49.13
N LEU A 323 -40.59 -29.81 49.77
CA LEU A 323 -39.21 -30.19 49.46
C LEU A 323 -39.06 -30.63 48.00
N ARG A 324 -39.93 -31.53 47.51
CA ARG A 324 -39.93 -31.95 46.10
C ARG A 324 -40.15 -30.78 45.13
N LYS A 325 -41.04 -29.83 45.46
CA LYS A 325 -41.25 -28.63 44.64
C LYS A 325 -40.00 -27.75 44.59
N ASN A 326 -39.30 -27.63 45.72
CA ASN A 326 -38.06 -26.87 45.80
C ASN A 326 -36.92 -27.56 45.04
N ASP A 327 -36.80 -28.89 45.10
CA ASP A 327 -35.81 -29.65 44.34
C ASP A 327 -35.94 -29.43 42.83
N VAL A 328 -37.17 -29.45 42.30
CA VAL A 328 -37.42 -29.16 40.88
C VAL A 328 -37.00 -27.73 40.52
N LYS A 329 -37.26 -26.75 41.40
CA LYS A 329 -36.79 -25.36 41.19
C LYS A 329 -35.26 -25.29 41.21
N ILE A 330 -34.60 -25.97 42.13
CA ILE A 330 -33.13 -26.02 42.23
C ILE A 330 -32.54 -26.66 40.97
N GLN A 331 -33.09 -27.78 40.50
CA GLN A 331 -32.65 -28.43 39.25
C GLN A 331 -32.80 -27.50 38.04
N LYS A 332 -33.95 -26.80 37.93
CA LYS A 332 -34.18 -25.82 36.86
C LYS A 332 -33.18 -24.67 36.90
N LEU A 333 -32.87 -24.15 38.09
CA LEU A 333 -31.86 -23.10 38.28
C LEU A 333 -30.45 -23.61 37.95
N ASN A 334 -30.10 -24.83 38.38
CA ASN A 334 -28.79 -25.42 38.09
C ASN A 334 -28.60 -25.63 36.57
N ALA A 335 -29.63 -26.12 35.86
CA ALA A 335 -29.60 -26.24 34.41
C ALA A 335 -29.37 -24.88 33.72
N LYS A 336 -30.07 -23.82 34.17
CA LYS A 336 -29.84 -22.46 33.67
C LYS A 336 -28.41 -21.98 33.95
N MET A 337 -27.88 -22.24 35.15
CA MET A 337 -26.52 -21.86 35.55
C MET A 337 -25.46 -22.53 34.68
N ILE A 338 -25.62 -23.83 34.38
CA ILE A 338 -24.73 -24.56 33.48
C ILE A 338 -24.79 -23.98 32.07
N MET A 339 -25.98 -23.71 31.54
CA MET A 339 -26.13 -23.09 30.21
C MET A 339 -25.54 -21.67 30.15
N SER A 340 -25.70 -20.85 31.19
CA SER A 340 -25.06 -19.53 31.23
C SER A 340 -23.54 -19.64 31.31
N LYS A 341 -23.02 -20.64 32.05
CA LYS A 341 -21.59 -20.89 32.16
C LYS A 341 -20.99 -21.28 30.81
N SER A 342 -21.62 -22.19 30.06
CA SER A 342 -21.14 -22.57 28.74
C SER A 342 -21.19 -21.41 27.74
N LYS A 343 -22.23 -20.57 27.79
CA LYS A 343 -22.32 -19.35 26.98
C LYS A 343 -21.20 -18.36 27.29
N LEU A 344 -20.87 -18.19 28.58
CA LEU A 344 -19.78 -17.32 29.02
C LEU A 344 -18.43 -17.85 28.53
N GLU A 345 -18.20 -19.15 28.62
CA GLU A 345 -16.96 -19.78 28.14
C GLU A 345 -16.77 -19.58 26.63
N ILE A 346 -17.83 -19.75 25.83
CA ILE A 346 -17.79 -19.45 24.38
C ILE A 346 -17.46 -17.97 24.14
N ALA A 347 -18.08 -17.05 24.87
CA ALA A 347 -17.81 -15.62 24.76
C ALA A 347 -16.38 -15.26 25.18
N LEU A 348 -15.82 -15.96 26.17
CA LEU A 348 -14.45 -15.77 26.63
C LEU A 348 -13.44 -16.24 25.59
N SER A 349 -13.64 -17.41 24.97
CA SER A 349 -12.81 -17.86 23.85
C SER A 349 -12.92 -16.92 22.63
N ALA A 350 -14.11 -16.38 22.36
CA ALA A 350 -14.28 -15.37 21.31
C ALA A 350 -13.50 -14.08 21.63
N LYS A 351 -13.54 -13.62 22.89
CA LYS A 351 -12.74 -12.48 23.36
C LYS A 351 -11.24 -12.71 23.18
N GLU A 352 -10.73 -13.88 23.57
CA GLU A 352 -9.31 -14.24 23.41
C GLU A 352 -8.87 -14.20 21.94
N ARG A 353 -9.73 -14.69 21.03
CA ARG A 353 -9.48 -14.59 19.58
C ARG A 353 -9.43 -13.14 19.12
N VAL A 354 -10.39 -12.32 19.53
CA VAL A 354 -10.41 -10.89 19.18
C VAL A 354 -9.17 -10.17 19.72
N THR A 355 -8.74 -10.45 20.96
CA THR A 355 -7.51 -9.85 21.51
C THR A 355 -6.28 -10.25 20.71
N SER A 356 -6.15 -11.51 20.31
CA SER A 356 -5.02 -11.96 19.47
C SER A 356 -5.03 -11.31 18.08
N LEU A 357 -6.21 -11.07 17.50
CA LEU A 357 -6.34 -10.34 16.23
C LEU A 357 -5.95 -8.88 16.41
N VAL A 358 -6.39 -8.22 17.47
CA VAL A 358 -5.99 -6.84 17.80
C VAL A 358 -4.48 -6.72 17.96
N ASP A 359 -3.83 -7.65 18.66
CA ASP A 359 -2.37 -7.67 18.80
C ASP A 359 -1.67 -7.86 17.45
N SER A 360 -2.21 -8.73 16.58
CA SER A 360 -1.67 -8.94 15.23
C SER A 360 -1.81 -7.69 14.34
N LEU A 361 -2.95 -7.00 14.41
CA LEU A 361 -3.23 -5.77 13.68
C LEU A 361 -2.34 -4.63 14.19
N ALA A 362 -2.18 -4.51 15.51
CA ALA A 362 -1.25 -3.56 16.12
C ALA A 362 0.18 -3.77 15.62
N GLY A 363 0.66 -5.03 15.59
CA GLY A 363 1.96 -5.36 15.03
C GLY A 363 2.10 -5.05 13.54
N SER A 364 1.04 -5.25 12.75
CA SER A 364 1.03 -4.89 11.32
C SER A 364 1.09 -3.37 11.09
N LEU A 365 0.39 -2.60 11.93
CA LEU A 365 0.37 -1.14 11.88
C LEU A 365 1.73 -0.56 12.27
N GLU A 366 2.39 -1.10 13.29
CA GLU A 366 3.76 -0.73 13.64
C GLU A 366 4.75 -1.00 12.51
N LYS A 367 4.63 -2.15 11.81
CA LYS A 367 5.45 -2.44 10.62
C LYS A 367 5.20 -1.43 9.51
N LEU A 368 3.94 -1.08 9.24
CA LEU A 368 3.60 -0.08 8.22
C LEU A 368 4.16 1.31 8.57
N LYS A 369 4.13 1.70 9.85
CA LYS A 369 4.77 2.94 10.32
C LYS A 369 6.27 2.95 10.06
N LYS A 370 6.98 1.88 10.41
CA LYS A 370 8.42 1.73 10.15
C LYS A 370 8.73 1.79 8.65
N ASN A 371 7.94 1.11 7.82
CA ASN A 371 8.10 1.14 6.36
C ASN A 371 7.85 2.55 5.79
N LYS A 372 6.85 3.28 6.30
CA LYS A 372 6.59 4.67 5.92
C LYS A 372 7.75 5.59 6.30
N GLU A 373 8.35 5.39 7.47
CA GLU A 373 9.56 6.14 7.89
C GLU A 373 10.76 5.82 7.00
N ALA A 374 10.98 4.54 6.67
CA ALA A 374 12.03 4.12 5.73
C ALA A 374 11.83 4.72 4.33
N ALA A 375 10.62 4.67 3.78
CA ALA A 375 10.30 5.26 2.47
C ALA A 375 10.56 6.77 2.44
N LYS A 376 10.24 7.49 3.51
CA LYS A 376 10.58 8.92 3.63
C LYS A 376 12.08 9.18 3.66
N GLN A 377 12.85 8.33 4.35
CA GLN A 377 14.31 8.46 4.37
C GLN A 377 14.91 8.21 2.97
N GLU A 378 14.41 7.20 2.25
CA GLU A 378 14.82 6.92 0.87
C GLU A 378 14.46 8.07 -0.08
N GLU A 379 13.27 8.67 0.07
CA GLU A 379 12.87 9.85 -0.70
C GLU A 379 13.82 11.04 -0.47
N CYS A 380 14.18 11.32 0.78
CA CYS A 380 15.16 12.36 1.10
C CYS A 380 16.53 12.08 0.45
N LEU A 381 16.98 10.82 0.43
CA LEU A 381 18.23 10.43 -0.21
C LEU A 381 18.16 10.58 -1.73
N LEU A 382 17.04 10.22 -2.36
CA LEU A 382 16.83 10.40 -3.80
C LEU A 382 16.78 11.88 -4.19
N ILE A 383 16.14 12.73 -3.38
CA ILE A 383 16.15 14.18 -3.60
C ILE A 383 17.59 14.72 -3.51
N ALA A 384 18.37 14.30 -2.51
CA ALA A 384 19.76 14.71 -2.39
C ALA A 384 20.64 14.22 -3.54
N GLN A 385 20.45 12.97 -4.00
CA GLN A 385 21.16 12.45 -5.17
C GLN A 385 20.76 13.21 -6.44
N LYS A 386 19.48 13.50 -6.62
CA LYS A 386 18.97 14.29 -7.74
C LYS A 386 19.66 15.65 -7.81
N THR A 387 19.71 16.40 -6.71
CA THR A 387 20.36 17.72 -6.70
C THR A 387 21.86 17.64 -6.97
N VAL A 388 22.56 16.62 -6.48
CA VAL A 388 23.97 16.39 -6.80
C VAL A 388 24.15 16.11 -8.29
N THR A 389 23.36 15.22 -8.87
CA THR A 389 23.43 14.93 -10.32
C THR A 389 23.09 16.14 -11.17
N GLU A 390 22.12 16.97 -10.76
CA GLU A 390 21.79 18.22 -11.44
C GLU A 390 22.98 19.19 -11.42
N MET A 391 23.65 19.35 -10.27
CA MET A 391 24.85 20.19 -10.18
C MET A 391 26.02 19.64 -11.02
N GLU A 392 26.26 18.33 -11.00
CA GLU A 392 27.29 17.69 -11.82
C GLU A 392 26.99 17.87 -13.32
N THR A 393 25.73 17.69 -13.74
CA THR A 393 25.34 17.91 -15.14
C THR A 393 25.54 19.36 -15.56
N GLN A 394 25.17 20.34 -14.73
CA GLN A 394 25.41 21.76 -15.01
C GLN A 394 26.90 22.06 -15.14
N LYS A 395 27.72 21.51 -14.24
CA LYS A 395 29.18 21.66 -14.30
C LYS A 395 29.74 21.09 -15.59
N THR A 396 29.34 19.87 -15.98
CA THR A 396 29.81 19.26 -17.24
C THR A 396 29.36 20.05 -18.47
N LYS A 397 28.17 20.65 -18.47
CA LYS A 397 27.71 21.53 -19.55
C LYS A 397 28.62 22.76 -19.69
N LEU A 398 28.95 23.42 -18.59
CA LEU A 398 29.86 24.57 -18.61
C LEU A 398 31.26 24.19 -19.11
N GLU A 399 31.77 23.02 -18.71
CA GLU A 399 33.06 22.49 -19.21
C GLU A 399 33.01 22.20 -20.71
N ILE A 400 31.89 21.66 -21.23
CA ILE A 400 31.68 21.45 -22.67
C ILE A 400 31.64 22.79 -23.41
N ASP A 401 30.86 23.76 -22.92
CA ASP A 401 30.75 25.10 -23.53
C ASP A 401 32.12 25.81 -23.57
N GLU A 402 32.97 25.59 -22.57
CA GLU A 402 34.35 26.09 -22.56
C GLU A 402 35.21 25.40 -23.62
N LYS A 403 35.15 24.07 -23.71
CA LYS A 403 35.90 23.30 -24.72
C LYS A 403 35.46 23.59 -26.14
N GLU A 404 34.18 23.84 -26.36
CA GLU A 404 33.63 24.21 -27.67
C GLU A 404 34.08 25.61 -28.09
N ARG A 405 34.12 26.58 -27.16
CA ARG A 405 34.70 27.90 -27.43
C ARG A 405 36.19 27.83 -27.76
N GLU A 406 36.96 27.03 -27.02
CA GLU A 406 38.38 26.79 -27.33
C GLU A 406 38.55 26.18 -28.74
N LEU A 407 37.71 25.19 -29.09
CA LEU A 407 37.74 24.55 -30.40
C LEU A 407 37.44 25.55 -31.53
N ASN A 408 36.43 26.39 -31.36
CA ASN A 408 36.06 27.41 -32.35
C ASN A 408 37.18 28.43 -32.55
N SER A 409 37.83 28.88 -31.46
CA SER A 409 39.00 29.77 -31.57
C SER A 409 40.15 29.12 -32.35
N ASN A 410 40.44 27.84 -32.08
CA ASN A 410 41.46 27.10 -32.82
C ASN A 410 41.09 26.91 -34.30
N LEU A 411 39.79 26.76 -34.62
CA LEU A 411 39.29 26.65 -35.98
C LEU A 411 39.48 27.97 -36.74
N ASP A 412 39.14 29.10 -36.13
CA ASP A 412 39.36 30.44 -36.70
C ASP A 412 40.86 30.72 -36.94
N GLU A 413 41.73 30.31 -36.02
CA GLU A 413 43.18 30.42 -36.18
C GLU A 413 43.69 29.54 -37.32
N LEU A 414 43.19 28.31 -37.43
CA LEU A 414 43.52 27.39 -38.52
C LEU A 414 43.06 27.95 -39.88
N GLU A 415 41.89 28.57 -39.94
CA GLU A 415 41.38 29.19 -41.17
C GLU A 415 42.24 30.40 -41.60
N LYS A 416 42.64 31.25 -40.65
CA LYS A 416 43.59 32.34 -40.90
C LYS A 416 44.95 31.81 -41.38
N ALA A 417 45.45 30.73 -40.78
CA ALA A 417 46.69 30.10 -41.21
C ALA A 417 46.57 29.54 -42.63
N LYS A 418 45.45 28.90 -42.97
CA LYS A 418 45.15 28.41 -44.32
C LYS A 418 45.08 29.55 -45.35
N GLN A 419 44.45 30.67 -45.01
CA GLN A 419 44.41 31.86 -45.88
C GLN A 419 45.81 32.45 -46.08
N ALA A 420 46.61 32.53 -45.02
CA ALA A 420 47.99 33.00 -45.10
C ALA A 420 48.87 32.07 -45.95
N GLU A 421 48.70 30.75 -45.82
CA GLU A 421 49.38 29.74 -46.64
C GLU A 421 49.00 29.89 -48.12
N ALA A 422 47.71 30.01 -48.43
CA ALA A 422 47.23 30.21 -49.81
C ALA A 422 47.82 31.49 -50.44
N LEU A 423 47.89 32.59 -49.69
CA LEU A 423 48.47 33.86 -50.15
C LEU A 423 49.98 33.73 -50.41
N VAL A 424 50.71 32.98 -49.59
CA VAL A 424 52.14 32.70 -49.82
C VAL A 424 52.33 31.85 -51.08
N LEU A 425 51.48 30.86 -51.32
CA LEU A 425 51.52 30.02 -52.52
C LEU A 425 51.26 30.86 -53.78
N GLU A 426 50.26 31.73 -53.78
CA GLU A 426 49.95 32.62 -54.91
C GLU A 426 51.12 33.56 -55.25
N LYS A 427 51.74 34.19 -54.23
CA LYS A 427 52.95 35.02 -54.43
C LYS A 427 54.12 34.22 -54.99
N LEU A 428 54.26 32.97 -54.58
CA LEU A 428 55.34 32.11 -55.06
C LEU A 428 55.10 31.71 -56.52
N GLU A 429 53.86 31.43 -56.88
CA GLU A 429 53.42 31.17 -58.26
C GLU A 429 53.68 32.39 -59.16
N SER A 430 53.27 33.59 -58.74
CA SER A 430 53.52 34.83 -59.50
C SER A 430 55.02 35.12 -59.66
N LEU A 431 55.83 34.89 -58.62
CA LEU A 431 57.29 35.04 -58.70
C LEU A 431 57.94 34.03 -59.66
N ILE A 432 57.40 32.81 -59.76
CA ILE A 432 57.85 31.80 -60.70
C ILE A 432 57.50 32.24 -62.13
N GLU A 433 56.27 32.71 -62.36
CA GLU A 433 55.79 33.20 -63.65
C GLU A 433 56.60 34.42 -64.11
N ASP A 434 56.78 35.43 -63.26
CA ASP A 434 57.63 36.61 -63.53
C ASP A 434 59.07 36.22 -63.90
N LYS A 435 59.64 35.22 -63.21
CA LYS A 435 61.00 34.72 -63.52
C LYS A 435 61.03 33.89 -64.80
N MET A 436 59.94 33.24 -65.17
CA MET A 436 59.82 32.51 -66.41
C MET A 436 59.70 33.49 -67.58
N GLU A 437 58.82 34.49 -67.48
CA GLU A 437 58.64 35.53 -68.49
C GLU A 437 59.89 36.40 -68.65
N ARG A 438 60.57 36.78 -67.54
CA ARG A 438 61.87 37.47 -67.62
C ARG A 438 62.92 36.62 -68.32
N ARG A 439 63.01 35.33 -68.03
CA ARG A 439 63.89 34.42 -68.78
C ARG A 439 63.50 34.34 -70.25
N GLU A 440 62.21 34.38 -70.59
CA GLU A 440 61.74 34.35 -71.97
C GLU A 440 61.97 35.68 -72.73
N THR A 441 61.93 36.82 -72.03
CA THR A 441 62.17 38.15 -72.62
C THR A 441 63.65 38.49 -72.69
N GLU A 442 64.44 38.17 -71.67
CA GLU A 442 65.90 38.06 -71.76
C GLU A 442 66.28 37.08 -72.87
N SER A 443 65.45 36.03 -73.06
CA SER A 443 65.60 35.07 -74.16
C SER A 443 65.46 35.68 -75.55
N LYS A 444 64.56 36.64 -75.70
CA LYS A 444 64.33 37.31 -76.99
C LYS A 444 65.38 38.40 -77.30
N ASN A 445 66.15 38.85 -76.31
CA ASN A 445 67.06 39.99 -76.42
C ASN A 445 68.55 39.63 -76.56
N TYR A 446 68.90 38.35 -76.62
CA TYR A 446 70.28 37.96 -76.91
C TYR A 446 70.53 37.70 -78.40
N SER A 447 71.72 38.10 -78.85
CA SER A 447 72.25 37.72 -80.16
C SER A 447 72.29 36.20 -80.28
N THR A 448 71.80 35.64 -81.38
CA THR A 448 71.88 34.20 -81.67
C THR A 448 73.35 33.75 -81.64
N ILE A 449 73.77 33.10 -80.55
CA ILE A 449 75.10 32.52 -80.44
C ILE A 449 75.10 31.20 -81.23
N THR A 450 75.81 31.17 -82.36
CA THR A 450 76.10 29.92 -83.07
C THR A 450 77.11 29.10 -82.27
N ILE A 451 76.60 28.11 -81.54
CA ILE A 451 77.40 27.08 -80.86
C ILE A 451 77.66 25.90 -81.80
N SER A 452 78.80 25.24 -81.60
CA SER A 452 79.18 24.05 -82.37
C SER A 452 78.19 22.92 -82.16
N ARG A 453 77.95 22.08 -83.19
CA ARG A 453 77.01 20.95 -83.11
C ARG A 453 77.34 19.99 -81.95
N PHE A 454 78.63 19.81 -81.65
CA PHE A 454 79.08 19.04 -80.49
C PHE A 454 78.73 19.69 -79.15
N GLU A 455 78.84 21.01 -79.04
CA GLU A 455 78.48 21.76 -77.82
C GLU A 455 76.96 21.80 -77.61
N TYR A 456 76.19 21.94 -78.69
CA TYR A 456 74.74 21.81 -78.65
C TYR A 456 74.32 20.44 -78.14
N ASP A 457 74.88 19.37 -78.72
CA ASP A 457 74.58 18.00 -78.27
C ASP A 457 75.04 17.76 -76.83
N TYR A 458 76.18 18.31 -76.41
CA TYR A 458 76.68 18.21 -75.05
C TYR A 458 75.77 18.92 -74.04
N LEU A 459 75.39 20.18 -74.31
CA LEU A 459 74.51 20.98 -73.45
C LEU A 459 73.08 20.44 -73.43
N SER A 460 72.56 20.01 -74.58
CA SER A 460 71.22 19.42 -74.68
C SER A 460 71.14 18.09 -73.92
N ARG A 461 72.18 17.24 -74.00
CA ARG A 461 72.25 16.00 -73.19
C ARG A 461 72.39 16.29 -71.70
N HIS A 462 73.09 17.35 -71.32
CA HIS A 462 73.21 17.72 -69.90
C HIS A 462 71.91 18.31 -69.35
N ALA A 463 71.17 19.07 -70.17
CA ALA A 463 69.84 19.57 -69.82
C ALA A 463 68.82 18.44 -69.67
N SER A 464 68.82 17.45 -70.57
CA SER A 464 67.94 16.27 -70.46
C SER A 464 68.26 15.42 -69.22
N LEU A 465 69.54 15.30 -68.85
CA LEU A 465 69.93 14.66 -67.59
C LEU A 465 69.44 15.44 -66.37
N ALA A 466 69.46 16.78 -66.40
CA ALA A 466 68.93 17.61 -65.33
C ALA A 466 67.40 17.48 -65.21
N GLU A 467 66.69 17.43 -66.34
CA GLU A 467 65.25 17.17 -66.41
C GLU A 467 64.90 15.81 -65.81
N GLU A 468 65.58 14.73 -66.21
CA GLU A 468 65.40 13.40 -65.61
C GLU A 468 65.63 13.40 -64.09
N THR A 469 66.59 14.18 -63.59
CA THR A 469 66.80 14.30 -62.14
C THR A 469 65.70 15.09 -61.42
N ALA A 470 65.07 16.06 -62.09
CA ALA A 470 63.94 16.81 -61.55
C ALA A 470 62.69 15.92 -61.54
N GLU A 471 62.40 15.21 -62.63
CA GLU A 471 61.31 14.24 -62.71
C GLU A 471 61.43 13.15 -61.64
N LYS A 472 62.64 12.59 -61.44
CA LYS A 472 62.89 11.61 -60.36
C LYS A 472 62.64 12.20 -58.97
N LYS A 473 62.90 13.50 -58.76
CA LYS A 473 62.58 14.19 -57.48
C LYS A 473 61.09 14.43 -57.30
N VAL A 474 60.36 14.79 -58.37
CA VAL A 474 58.90 14.93 -58.35
C VAL A 474 58.25 13.58 -58.08
N ALA A 475 58.64 12.53 -58.81
CA ALA A 475 58.14 11.17 -58.60
C ALA A 475 58.44 10.67 -57.17
N ALA A 476 59.61 11.00 -56.61
CA ALA A 476 59.91 10.71 -55.21
C ALA A 476 58.93 11.44 -54.28
N ALA A 477 58.70 12.74 -54.47
CA ALA A 477 57.77 13.52 -53.65
C ALA A 477 56.33 12.97 -53.73
N GLU A 478 55.86 12.63 -54.93
CA GLU A 478 54.55 12.00 -55.14
C GLU A 478 54.44 10.65 -54.42
N ALA A 479 55.49 9.81 -54.49
CA ALA A 479 55.54 8.56 -53.75
C ALA A 479 55.51 8.75 -52.22
N TRP A 480 56.14 9.82 -51.70
CA TRP A 480 56.06 10.18 -50.28
C TRP A 480 54.63 10.60 -49.88
N VAL A 481 53.96 11.40 -50.71
CA VAL A 481 52.56 11.81 -50.49
C VAL A 481 51.62 10.59 -50.55
N GLU A 482 51.84 9.68 -51.49
CA GLU A 482 51.04 8.46 -51.61
C GLU A 482 51.30 7.48 -50.46
N ALA A 483 52.55 7.35 -50.01
CA ALA A 483 52.90 6.58 -48.81
C ALA A 483 52.22 7.15 -47.55
N LEU A 484 52.16 8.47 -47.40
CA LEU A 484 51.42 9.15 -46.33
C LEU A 484 49.91 8.88 -46.44
N ARG A 485 49.31 8.96 -47.63
CA ARG A 485 47.90 8.59 -47.83
C ARG A 485 47.64 7.12 -47.48
N ALA A 486 48.53 6.22 -47.88
CA ALA A 486 48.45 4.80 -47.57
C ALA A 486 48.58 4.54 -46.06
N SER A 487 49.51 5.21 -45.37
CA SER A 487 49.64 5.10 -43.91
C SER A 487 48.40 5.63 -43.20
N THR A 488 47.81 6.72 -43.70
CA THR A 488 46.58 7.30 -43.13
C THR A 488 45.40 6.34 -43.28
N LYS A 489 45.22 5.74 -44.47
CA LYS A 489 44.20 4.69 -44.69
C LYS A 489 44.44 3.46 -43.82
N ALA A 490 45.69 3.03 -43.65
CA ALA A 490 46.03 1.90 -42.80
C ALA A 490 45.75 2.19 -41.32
N VAL A 491 46.02 3.41 -40.84
CA VAL A 491 45.66 3.85 -39.48
C VAL A 491 44.14 3.86 -39.31
N LEU A 492 43.38 4.41 -40.26
CA LEU A 492 41.91 4.37 -40.21
C LEU A 492 41.37 2.94 -40.16
N MET A 493 41.91 2.03 -40.98
CA MET A 493 41.50 0.62 -40.97
C MET A 493 41.87 -0.06 -39.65
N LYS A 494 43.07 0.19 -39.10
CA LYS A 494 43.49 -0.35 -37.78
C LYS A 494 42.62 0.17 -36.64
N THR A 495 42.27 1.45 -36.66
CA THR A 495 41.35 2.04 -35.67
C THR A 495 39.95 1.44 -35.83
N GLY A 496 39.48 1.23 -37.06
CA GLY A 496 38.22 0.58 -37.35
C GLY A 496 38.17 -0.90 -36.95
N THR A 497 39.28 -1.65 -37.08
CA THR A 497 39.37 -3.03 -36.59
C THR A 497 39.46 -3.07 -35.07
N LEU A 498 40.20 -2.17 -34.42
CA LEU A 498 40.28 -2.09 -32.96
C LEU A 498 38.93 -1.69 -32.34
N MET A 499 38.17 -0.80 -33.00
CA MET A 499 36.78 -0.48 -32.64
C MET A 499 35.86 -1.70 -32.77
N ARG A 500 36.00 -2.50 -33.84
CA ARG A 500 35.23 -3.74 -34.02
C ARG A 500 35.65 -4.83 -33.03
N GLU A 501 36.94 -5.00 -32.77
CA GLU A 501 37.48 -5.95 -31.80
C GLU A 501 37.11 -5.57 -30.37
N SER A 502 37.15 -4.28 -29.98
CA SER A 502 36.64 -3.83 -28.68
C SER A 502 35.12 -3.95 -28.57
N GLY A 503 34.37 -3.83 -29.68
CA GLY A 503 32.96 -4.21 -29.75
C GLY A 503 32.75 -5.72 -29.53
N MET A 504 33.53 -6.57 -30.19
CA MET A 504 33.46 -8.03 -30.05
C MET A 504 33.94 -8.54 -28.69
N MET A 505 34.97 -7.92 -28.09
CA MET A 505 35.41 -8.23 -26.73
C MET A 505 34.37 -7.82 -25.70
N ARG A 506 33.66 -6.69 -25.87
CA ARG A 506 32.50 -6.37 -25.01
C ARG A 506 31.39 -7.41 -25.11
N VAL A 507 31.08 -7.87 -26.32
CA VAL A 507 30.06 -8.92 -26.54
C VAL A 507 30.53 -10.30 -26.02
N GLU A 508 31.81 -10.64 -26.12
CA GLU A 508 32.35 -11.89 -25.58
C GLU A 508 32.52 -11.82 -24.05
N GLU A 509 32.90 -10.67 -23.48
CA GLU A 509 32.85 -10.40 -22.04
C GLU A 509 31.41 -10.49 -21.52
N GLU A 510 30.41 -9.94 -22.23
CA GLU A 510 29.00 -10.11 -21.90
C GLU A 510 28.57 -11.59 -21.98
N ARG A 511 29.05 -12.35 -22.98
CA ARG A 511 28.78 -13.80 -23.08
C ARG A 511 29.48 -14.62 -22.00
N GLU A 512 30.70 -14.26 -21.60
CA GLU A 512 31.42 -14.88 -20.49
C GLU A 512 30.81 -14.51 -19.13
N VAL A 513 30.31 -13.28 -18.96
CA VAL A 513 29.51 -12.86 -17.81
C VAL A 513 28.20 -13.66 -17.78
N PHE A 514 27.52 -13.83 -18.90
CA PHE A 514 26.33 -14.69 -18.99
C PHE A 514 26.63 -16.17 -18.69
N ARG A 515 27.78 -16.71 -19.14
CA ARG A 515 28.20 -18.09 -18.83
C ARG A 515 28.59 -18.25 -17.36
N THR A 516 29.32 -17.31 -16.79
CA THR A 516 29.72 -17.31 -15.37
C THR A 516 28.55 -17.04 -14.42
N GLU A 517 27.55 -16.28 -14.85
CA GLU A 517 26.33 -16.07 -14.09
C GLU A 517 25.40 -17.29 -14.14
N ARG A 518 25.36 -18.03 -15.27
CA ARG A 518 24.65 -19.31 -15.35
C ARG A 518 25.32 -20.40 -14.51
N THR A 519 26.66 -20.44 -14.44
CA THR A 519 27.37 -21.39 -13.56
C THR A 519 27.29 -20.99 -12.08
N LYS A 520 27.19 -19.70 -11.75
CA LYS A 520 26.87 -19.26 -10.38
C LYS A 520 25.46 -19.62 -9.95
N ARG A 521 24.45 -19.44 -10.81
CA ARG A 521 23.06 -19.84 -10.51
C ARG A 521 22.91 -21.36 -10.34
N LEU A 522 23.62 -22.16 -11.15
CA LEU A 522 23.65 -23.62 -10.98
C LEU A 522 24.44 -24.06 -9.72
N ALA A 523 25.50 -23.34 -9.33
CA ALA A 523 26.25 -23.61 -8.10
C ALA A 523 25.51 -23.15 -6.83
N GLU A 524 24.68 -22.11 -6.92
CA GLU A 524 23.80 -21.65 -5.82
C GLU A 524 22.61 -22.60 -5.62
N ASP A 525 22.09 -23.22 -6.69
CA ASP A 525 21.03 -24.24 -6.60
C ASP A 525 21.53 -25.60 -6.06
N GLU A 526 22.82 -25.93 -6.20
CA GLU A 526 23.42 -27.17 -5.69
C GLU A 526 23.96 -27.06 -4.25
N THR A 527 24.24 -25.85 -3.74
CA THR A 527 24.80 -25.65 -2.38
C THR A 527 23.76 -25.66 -1.25
N HIS A 528 22.47 -25.86 -1.57
CA HIS A 528 21.39 -25.98 -0.59
C HIS A 528 20.95 -27.42 -0.24
N LYS A 529 21.61 -28.45 -0.79
CA LYS A 529 21.45 -29.85 -0.37
C LYS A 529 22.82 -30.43 0.02
N PHE A 530 22.87 -31.11 1.17
CA PHE A 530 24.04 -31.71 1.81
C PHE A 530 24.88 -30.79 2.72
N LYS A 531 24.30 -30.46 3.87
CA LYS A 531 25.03 -30.07 5.09
C LYS A 531 24.78 -31.11 6.18
N ARG A 532 25.58 -32.19 6.17
CA ARG A 532 25.86 -33.06 7.34
C ARG A 532 27.34 -33.44 7.29
N ILE A 533 27.96 -33.40 8.47
CA ILE A 533 29.40 -33.29 8.78
C ILE A 533 30.02 -34.71 8.97
N PRO A 534 31.31 -34.88 9.37
CA PRO A 534 32.62 -34.77 8.67
C PRO A 534 33.37 -36.14 8.54
N GLU A 535 34.55 -36.19 7.88
CA GLU A 535 35.81 -36.81 8.41
C GLU A 535 36.97 -36.92 7.39
N ALA A 536 38.19 -36.78 7.93
CA ALA A 536 39.48 -37.39 7.57
C ALA A 536 40.22 -37.10 6.24
N GLU A 537 41.36 -36.42 6.40
CA GLU A 537 42.75 -36.82 6.05
C GLU A 537 43.22 -37.23 4.63
N ALA A 538 44.44 -36.73 4.35
CA ALA A 538 45.52 -37.31 3.53
C ALA A 538 45.30 -37.37 2.00
N GLU A 539 46.29 -37.28 1.11
CA GLU A 539 47.72 -36.94 1.08
C GLU A 539 48.09 -36.88 -0.43
N SER A 540 49.33 -36.47 -0.71
CA SER A 540 50.17 -37.07 -1.78
C SER A 540 50.10 -36.56 -3.24
N TYR A 541 51.12 -35.75 -3.57
CA TYR A 541 52.13 -35.90 -4.65
C TYR A 541 51.70 -36.09 -6.13
N LEU A 542 52.19 -35.23 -7.02
CA LEU A 542 53.39 -35.43 -7.87
C LEU A 542 53.47 -34.39 -9.01
N SER A 543 54.67 -33.81 -9.19
CA SER A 543 55.10 -33.06 -10.40
C SER A 543 55.70 -34.01 -11.45
N PRO A 544 55.83 -33.62 -12.74
CA PRO A 544 57.14 -33.16 -13.28
C PRO A 544 57.02 -32.00 -14.34
N LYS A 545 57.86 -30.94 -14.35
CA LYS A 545 59.19 -30.76 -15.02
C LYS A 545 59.19 -31.07 -16.55
N LEU A 546 59.88 -30.40 -17.48
CA LEU A 546 60.75 -29.20 -17.65
C LEU A 546 61.18 -29.20 -19.16
N VAL A 547 61.88 -28.14 -19.65
CA VAL A 547 62.88 -28.06 -20.76
C VAL A 547 62.53 -26.89 -21.71
N ARG A 548 63.16 -25.69 -21.74
CA ARG A 548 64.54 -25.14 -21.68
C ARG A 548 65.23 -25.04 -23.06
N LYS A 549 65.79 -23.83 -23.33
CA LYS A 549 66.89 -23.42 -24.25
C LYS A 549 66.48 -22.88 -25.64
N SER A 550 67.14 -21.90 -26.28
CA SER A 550 68.14 -20.87 -25.90
C SER A 550 68.43 -19.97 -27.13
N THR A 551 68.87 -18.73 -26.89
CA THR A 551 69.33 -17.64 -27.79
C THR A 551 70.55 -17.97 -28.69
N PRO A 552 70.91 -17.11 -29.69
CA PRO A 552 71.91 -16.01 -29.53
C PRO A 552 71.55 -14.71 -30.33
N VAL A 553 71.76 -13.47 -29.87
CA VAL A 553 72.98 -12.64 -29.60
C VAL A 553 73.62 -11.96 -30.83
N GLN A 554 73.69 -10.61 -30.77
CA GLN A 554 74.82 -9.69 -31.09
C GLN A 554 74.68 -8.54 -32.14
N ARG A 555 74.68 -7.30 -31.57
CA ARG A 555 75.57 -6.12 -31.81
C ARG A 555 75.49 -5.21 -33.07
N GLY A 556 75.36 -3.90 -32.79
CA GLY A 556 76.25 -2.82 -33.30
C GLY A 556 75.57 -1.67 -34.07
N LYS A 557 75.12 -0.58 -33.42
CA LYS A 557 75.79 0.74 -33.16
C LYS A 557 75.86 1.76 -34.33
N SER A 558 75.24 2.94 -34.14
CA SER A 558 75.79 4.32 -34.16
C SER A 558 74.64 5.34 -34.31
N ARG A 559 74.65 6.62 -33.90
CA ARG A 559 75.38 7.47 -32.93
C ARG A 559 74.77 8.89 -33.07
N ARG A 560 74.28 9.49 -31.96
CA ARG A 560 74.22 10.94 -31.55
C ARG A 560 73.63 11.97 -32.55
N TYR A 561 72.80 12.94 -32.14
CA TYR A 561 73.18 14.11 -31.33
C TYR A 561 72.11 14.57 -30.32
N SER A 562 72.61 15.29 -29.32
CA SER A 562 72.03 15.67 -28.03
C SER A 562 71.42 17.07 -28.03
N SER A 563 70.52 17.33 -27.07
CA SER A 563 70.47 18.52 -26.17
C SER A 563 69.20 18.41 -25.30
N ALA A 564 69.27 17.98 -24.04
CA ALA A 564 69.54 18.75 -22.81
C ALA A 564 68.27 19.39 -22.18
N GLY A 565 67.94 18.96 -20.97
CA GLY A 565 66.88 19.50 -20.11
C GLY A 565 66.57 18.58 -18.92
N THR A 566 67.05 18.96 -17.74
CA THR A 566 67.14 18.22 -16.47
C THR A 566 65.78 17.96 -15.75
N PRO A 567 65.75 17.12 -14.69
CA PRO A 567 64.60 16.33 -14.25
C PRO A 567 63.86 16.89 -13.02
N THR A 568 62.66 16.37 -12.72
CA THR A 568 62.15 16.25 -11.34
C THR A 568 61.01 15.23 -11.21
N PHE A 569 61.10 14.49 -10.10
CA PHE A 569 60.30 13.44 -9.43
C PHE A 569 58.75 13.69 -9.39
N PHE A 570 57.81 12.76 -9.14
CA PHE A 570 57.74 11.53 -8.33
C PHE A 570 56.66 10.55 -8.86
N VAL A 571 56.90 9.24 -8.70
CA VAL A 571 55.89 8.17 -8.81
C VAL A 571 55.36 7.83 -7.41
N ILE A 572 54.08 8.09 -7.13
CA ILE A 572 53.42 7.65 -5.90
C ILE A 572 52.82 6.26 -6.13
N LYS A 573 53.49 5.23 -5.62
CA LYS A 573 52.92 3.90 -5.40
C LYS A 573 52.14 3.91 -4.08
N LYS A 574 50.82 3.70 -4.12
CA LYS A 574 50.02 3.48 -2.91
C LYS A 574 50.31 2.08 -2.34
N LYS A 575 50.81 2.04 -1.11
CA LYS A 575 50.96 0.85 -0.27
C LYS A 575 49.62 0.47 0.37
N LYS A 576 49.38 -0.83 0.49
CA LYS A 576 48.33 -1.44 1.34
C LYS A 576 48.59 -1.13 2.81
N VAL A 577 47.55 -0.77 3.55
CA VAL A 577 47.56 -0.60 5.02
C VAL A 577 46.73 -1.72 5.67
N PRO A 578 47.20 -2.34 6.78
CA PRO A 578 46.53 -3.47 7.43
C PRO A 578 45.35 -3.08 8.33
N LYS A 579 44.40 -4.03 8.48
CA LYS A 579 43.21 -3.95 9.33
C LYS A 579 43.57 -3.79 10.81
N LEU A 580 43.07 -2.74 11.45
CA LEU A 580 43.07 -2.53 12.90
C LEU A 580 41.66 -2.17 13.37
N VAL A 581 40.85 -3.16 13.78
CA VAL A 581 39.79 -2.97 14.79
C VAL A 581 39.61 -4.28 15.56
N LYS A 582 40.38 -4.43 16.64
CA LYS A 582 40.01 -5.16 17.85
C LYS A 582 40.67 -4.36 18.97
N ILE A 583 39.85 -3.68 19.76
CA ILE A 583 40.04 -3.24 21.15
C ILE A 583 38.90 -2.24 21.37
N PHE A 584 37.86 -2.67 22.10
CA PHE A 584 37.16 -1.89 23.14
C PHE A 584 35.90 -2.67 23.54
N SER A 585 36.05 -3.58 24.50
CA SER A 585 34.97 -3.97 25.40
C SER A 585 35.56 -4.61 26.66
N ARG A 586 35.83 -3.80 27.69
CA ARG A 586 35.86 -4.28 29.08
C ARG A 586 35.46 -3.18 30.06
N LYS A 587 34.49 -3.55 30.92
CA LYS A 587 33.96 -2.91 32.15
C LYS A 587 32.98 -1.75 31.88
N ARG A 588 31.78 -1.72 32.49
CA ARG A 588 31.25 -2.40 33.69
C ARG A 588 29.95 -3.13 33.40
#